data_AF-A0A2K8SEY9-F1
#
_entry.id   AF-A0A2K8SEY9-F1
#
_cell.length_a   1.000
_cell.length_b   1.000
_cell.length_c   1.000
_cell.angle_alpha   90.00
_cell.angle_beta   90.00
_cell.angle_gamma   90.00
#
_symmetry.space_group_name_H-M   'P 1'
#
loop_
_entity.id
_entity.type
_entity.pdbx_description
1 polymer ?
#
loop_
_entity_poly.entity_id
_entity_poly.type
_entity_poly.pdbx_seq_one_letter_code
_entity_poly.pdbx_strand_id
1 'polypeptide(L)'
;MNKEKIAPFVKWVGGKRQLLEILNIFLPEKINNYFEPFLGGGAVFLDLLPQKAVLSDVNFELITTWKVIKSNSSELMNLLSKYVKEHNKNGKDYYYKLRDKDPNKLSEIQIAARFIYLNKTCFNGLYRVNKNNKFNTPFNNKEIIKESTIFDSKNLLNISKFLNKNNIEILNDDFEEILNKAKKDDFIFLDPPYDFDNKGFDSYTSNSFGKEGQIRLNNFLINVDKKGVKWILTNHNTELINELYKNFNIYRIPVNRFINSDSDNRQNSTFETIITNYILSKEQEYKLNQTLFFKELKSTSYILKKYVSWDKIKDFLSENKILINDLNILFSQDIKEFRLNFNDIFKNRRECLKLIPILLANNNIKNKKEPFTYIDNKNTENQFNLNDKDDIFNFMDESGLINNLFVNSEYKDIKTYLFGLKVGLSSHDKKNKSGKFMSDFIKELLISKDISFEKEVSQNKILGEAMLKEDKRFDFVFKIKDITYCLECNFFNDSGSKMNSELPRFIRLEDKFKDFKKYQFIYVADGPGLRKNRDIVINALDRIENMFNLFRFEKYLDSIAK
;
A
#
# COMPACT_ATOMS: atom_id res chain seq x y z
N MET A 1 26.33 17.59 1.79
CA MET A 1 27.01 16.80 0.74
C MET A 1 26.01 15.82 0.15
N ASN A 2 25.70 15.90 -1.13
CA ASN A 2 24.90 14.86 -1.80
C ASN A 2 25.67 13.53 -1.67
N LYS A 3 25.19 12.60 -0.82
CA LYS A 3 25.64 11.21 -0.85
C LYS A 3 25.41 10.74 -2.28
N GLU A 4 26.47 10.49 -3.05
CA GLU A 4 26.32 9.84 -4.35
C GLU A 4 25.62 8.52 -4.09
N LYS A 5 24.41 8.36 -4.65
CA LYS A 5 23.50 7.29 -4.28
C LYS A 5 24.08 5.95 -4.73
N ILE A 6 24.56 5.16 -3.78
CA ILE A 6 24.97 3.77 -3.99
C ILE A 6 23.74 2.88 -3.77
N ALA A 7 23.53 1.89 -4.64
CA ALA A 7 22.40 0.97 -4.57
C ALA A 7 22.78 -0.44 -5.07
N PRO A 8 22.02 -1.49 -4.69
CA PRO A 8 22.24 -2.85 -5.19
C PRO A 8 22.33 -2.90 -6.73
N PHE A 9 23.35 -3.57 -7.26
CA PHE A 9 23.57 -3.68 -8.71
C PHE A 9 22.66 -4.74 -9.37
N VAL A 10 22.15 -5.70 -8.61
CA VAL A 10 21.20 -6.75 -9.06
C VAL A 10 19.84 -6.64 -8.38
N LYS A 11 18.81 -7.20 -9.03
CA LYS A 11 17.56 -7.53 -8.35
C LYS A 11 17.78 -8.81 -7.55
N TRP A 12 17.48 -8.78 -6.26
CA TRP A 12 17.65 -9.95 -5.39
C TRP A 12 16.33 -10.27 -4.70
N VAL A 13 15.99 -11.56 -4.67
CA VAL A 13 14.83 -12.04 -3.91
C VAL A 13 15.07 -11.73 -2.44
N GLY A 14 14.03 -11.25 -1.74
CA GLY A 14 14.15 -10.86 -0.33
C GLY A 14 14.79 -9.49 -0.09
N GLY A 15 15.15 -8.74 -1.14
CA GLY A 15 15.81 -7.44 -1.00
C GLY A 15 15.09 -6.47 -0.05
N LYS A 16 15.77 -6.09 1.04
CA LYS A 16 15.20 -5.36 2.19
C LYS A 16 14.94 -3.87 1.99
N ARG A 17 14.89 -3.38 0.75
CA ARG A 17 14.72 -1.95 0.45
C ARG A 17 13.47 -1.34 1.06
N GLN A 18 12.37 -2.10 1.16
CA GLN A 18 11.12 -1.63 1.79
C GLN A 18 11.13 -1.67 3.33
N LEU A 19 12.11 -2.36 3.90
CA LEU A 19 12.30 -2.51 5.35
C LEU A 19 13.43 -1.62 5.88
N LEU A 20 14.24 -0.99 5.02
CA LEU A 20 15.38 -0.14 5.43
C LEU A 20 15.01 0.95 6.45
N GLU A 21 13.88 1.65 6.25
CA GLU A 21 13.41 2.66 7.21
C GLU A 21 13.24 2.07 8.62
N ILE A 22 12.72 0.85 8.72
CA ILE A 22 12.55 0.15 10.00
C ILE A 22 13.88 -0.40 10.48
N LEU A 23 14.64 -1.12 9.65
CA LEU A 23 15.93 -1.69 10.06
C LEU A 23 16.87 -0.62 10.62
N ASN A 24 16.89 0.57 10.03
CA ASN A 24 17.69 1.69 10.51
C ASN A 24 17.31 2.16 11.92
N ILE A 25 16.04 2.03 12.31
CA ILE A 25 15.60 2.31 13.68
C ILE A 25 16.17 1.27 14.64
N PHE A 26 16.31 0.01 14.21
CA PHE A 26 16.77 -1.08 15.05
C PHE A 26 18.29 -1.12 15.23
N LEU A 27 19.07 -0.43 14.41
CA LEU A 27 20.53 -0.52 14.47
C LEU A 27 21.07 -0.03 15.82
N PRO A 28 22.12 -0.68 16.35
CA PRO A 28 22.82 -0.16 17.51
C PRO A 28 23.39 1.23 17.25
N GLU A 29 23.39 2.11 18.26
CA GLU A 29 23.96 3.46 18.18
C GLU A 29 25.44 3.47 17.77
N LYS A 30 26.18 2.42 18.16
CA LYS A 30 27.59 2.22 17.82
C LYS A 30 27.80 0.83 17.25
N ILE A 31 28.44 0.79 16.09
CA ILE A 31 28.86 -0.43 15.40
C ILE A 31 30.38 -0.35 15.20
N ASN A 32 31.12 -1.32 15.72
CA ASN A 32 32.57 -1.39 15.51
C ASN A 32 32.90 -2.00 14.14
N ASN A 33 32.53 -3.28 13.92
CA ASN A 33 32.61 -3.95 12.63
C ASN A 33 31.22 -4.47 12.24
N TYR A 34 30.91 -4.40 10.95
CA TYR A 34 29.66 -4.87 10.38
C TYR A 34 29.82 -6.23 9.73
N PHE A 35 28.89 -7.15 9.98
CA PHE A 35 28.88 -8.47 9.38
C PHE A 35 27.54 -8.74 8.70
N GLU A 36 27.58 -9.27 7.48
CA GLU A 36 26.38 -9.68 6.73
C GLU A 36 26.64 -11.05 6.07
N PRO A 37 26.35 -12.17 6.76
CA PRO A 37 26.59 -13.55 6.26
C PRO A 37 25.66 -14.00 5.14
N PHE A 38 24.58 -13.25 4.91
CA PHE A 38 23.59 -13.50 3.87
C PHE A 38 23.48 -12.24 3.00
N LEU A 39 24.60 -11.85 2.39
CA LEU A 39 24.75 -10.57 1.71
C LEU A 39 23.70 -10.34 0.62
N GLY A 40 23.44 -11.34 -0.22
CA GLY A 40 22.59 -11.16 -1.39
C GLY A 40 22.96 -9.93 -2.22
N GLY A 41 21.96 -9.10 -2.53
CA GLY A 41 22.16 -7.83 -3.24
C GLY A 41 22.82 -6.70 -2.41
N GLY A 42 23.07 -6.91 -1.11
CA GLY A 42 23.72 -5.95 -0.20
C GLY A 42 22.89 -4.69 0.09
N ALA A 43 21.56 -4.81 0.15
CA ALA A 43 20.68 -3.65 0.32
C ALA A 43 20.92 -2.92 1.66
N VAL A 44 21.16 -3.67 2.74
CA VAL A 44 21.43 -3.09 4.07
C VAL A 44 22.84 -2.56 4.13
N PHE A 45 23.86 -3.35 3.76
CA PHE A 45 25.24 -2.90 3.65
C PHE A 45 25.41 -1.58 2.88
N LEU A 46 24.76 -1.44 1.71
CA LEU A 46 24.88 -0.25 0.87
C LEU A 46 24.09 0.96 1.38
N ASP A 47 23.12 0.77 2.27
CA ASP A 47 22.42 1.85 2.97
C ASP A 47 23.28 2.39 4.13
N LEU A 48 23.94 1.48 4.86
CA LEU A 48 24.77 1.79 6.03
C LEU A 48 26.15 2.34 5.67
N LEU A 49 26.77 1.82 4.62
CA LEU A 49 28.11 2.18 4.17
C LEU A 49 29.16 2.13 5.32
N PRO A 50 29.29 0.99 6.04
CA PRO A 50 30.23 0.87 7.16
C PRO A 50 31.69 0.95 6.69
N GLN A 51 32.57 1.51 7.53
CA GLN A 51 34.01 1.62 7.21
C GLN A 51 34.76 0.28 7.33
N LYS A 52 34.25 -0.64 8.16
CA LYS A 52 34.79 -1.98 8.36
C LYS A 52 33.67 -3.00 8.25
N ALA A 53 33.78 -3.93 7.32
CA ALA A 53 32.78 -4.97 7.14
C ALA A 53 33.36 -6.30 6.66
N VAL A 54 32.69 -7.39 7.05
CA VAL A 54 32.89 -8.73 6.50
C VAL A 54 31.57 -9.18 5.90
N LEU A 55 31.56 -9.36 4.58
CA LEU A 55 30.39 -9.74 3.82
C LEU A 55 30.56 -11.19 3.35
N SER A 56 29.54 -12.02 3.51
CA SER A 56 29.56 -13.40 2.99
C SER A 56 28.23 -13.76 2.35
N ASP A 57 28.29 -14.73 1.45
CA ASP A 57 27.14 -15.44 0.92
C ASP A 57 27.63 -16.78 0.37
N VAL A 58 26.81 -17.82 0.45
CA VAL A 58 27.13 -19.13 -0.11
C VAL A 58 27.10 -19.13 -1.64
N ASN A 59 26.45 -18.13 -2.27
CA ASN A 59 26.36 -18.02 -3.71
C ASN A 59 27.68 -17.56 -4.35
N PHE A 60 28.41 -18.51 -4.92
CA PHE A 60 29.68 -18.29 -5.59
C PHE A 60 29.63 -17.24 -6.72
N GLU A 61 28.62 -17.27 -7.60
CA GLU A 61 28.52 -16.31 -8.71
C GLU A 61 28.30 -14.88 -8.20
N LEU A 62 27.47 -14.73 -7.16
CA LEU A 62 27.21 -13.44 -6.52
C LEU A 62 28.48 -12.88 -5.87
N ILE A 63 29.17 -13.68 -5.06
CA ILE A 63 30.38 -13.22 -4.36
C ILE A 63 31.51 -12.92 -5.34
N THR A 64 31.68 -13.75 -6.37
CA THR A 64 32.62 -13.47 -7.47
C THR A 64 32.30 -12.12 -8.12
N THR A 65 31.02 -11.83 -8.34
CA THR A 65 30.59 -10.52 -8.89
C THR A 65 30.96 -9.36 -7.97
N TRP A 66 30.73 -9.47 -6.66
CA TRP A 66 31.15 -8.45 -5.69
C TRP A 66 32.66 -8.21 -5.69
N LYS A 67 33.46 -9.28 -5.71
CA LYS A 67 34.93 -9.20 -5.81
C LYS A 67 35.38 -8.52 -7.11
N VAL A 68 34.79 -8.88 -8.24
CA VAL A 68 35.08 -8.27 -9.54
C VAL A 68 34.68 -6.79 -9.58
N ILE A 69 33.56 -6.39 -8.97
CA ILE A 69 33.21 -4.97 -8.86
C ILE A 69 34.27 -4.21 -8.04
N LYS A 70 34.79 -4.82 -6.97
CA LYS A 70 35.89 -4.25 -6.17
C LYS A 70 37.16 -4.08 -7.02
N SER A 71 37.59 -5.10 -7.77
CA SER A 71 38.92 -5.09 -8.42
C SER A 71 38.94 -4.65 -9.89
N ASN A 72 37.90 -4.95 -10.67
CA ASN A 72 37.90 -4.88 -12.14
C ASN A 72 36.63 -4.23 -12.73
N SER A 73 36.05 -3.21 -12.07
CA SER A 73 34.76 -2.60 -12.49
C SER A 73 34.76 -2.08 -13.93
N SER A 74 35.85 -1.49 -14.42
CA SER A 74 35.94 -0.96 -15.78
C SER A 74 35.91 -2.06 -16.84
N GLU A 75 36.64 -3.15 -16.61
CA GLU A 75 36.63 -4.32 -17.50
C GLU A 75 35.26 -5.00 -17.51
N LEU A 76 34.59 -5.06 -16.36
CA LEU A 76 33.25 -5.61 -16.21
C LEU A 76 32.24 -4.83 -17.07
N MET A 77 32.27 -3.50 -16.99
CA MET A 77 31.39 -2.64 -17.80
C MET A 77 31.64 -2.84 -19.30
N ASN A 78 32.90 -2.92 -19.73
CA ASN A 78 33.24 -3.16 -21.13
C ASN A 78 32.69 -4.51 -21.64
N LEU A 79 32.75 -5.56 -20.82
CA LEU A 79 32.20 -6.88 -21.17
C LEU A 79 30.67 -6.87 -21.21
N LEU A 80 30.02 -6.20 -20.25
CA LEU A 80 28.57 -6.03 -20.24
C LEU A 80 28.07 -5.25 -21.47
N SER A 81 28.77 -4.18 -21.88
CA SER A 81 28.49 -3.46 -23.12
C SER A 81 28.60 -4.36 -24.35
N LYS A 82 29.57 -5.28 -24.40
CA LYS A 82 29.65 -6.29 -25.46
C LYS A 82 28.44 -7.24 -25.43
N TYR A 83 28.01 -7.69 -24.25
CA TYR A 83 26.84 -8.55 -24.11
C TYR A 83 25.56 -7.87 -24.58
N VAL A 84 25.38 -6.57 -24.31
CA VAL A 84 24.26 -5.76 -24.83
C VAL A 84 24.26 -5.73 -26.36
N LYS A 85 25.42 -5.49 -26.98
CA LYS A 85 25.54 -5.47 -28.45
C LYS A 85 25.21 -6.82 -29.10
N GLU A 86 25.67 -7.92 -28.51
CA GLU A 86 25.38 -9.27 -29.02
C GLU A 86 23.92 -9.68 -28.79
N HIS A 87 23.37 -9.36 -27.61
CA HIS A 87 21.97 -9.58 -27.32
C HIS A 87 21.07 -8.92 -28.36
N ASN A 88 21.31 -7.64 -28.69
CA ASN A 88 20.47 -6.89 -29.63
C ASN A 88 20.52 -7.42 -31.07
N LYS A 89 21.37 -8.41 -31.38
CA LYS A 89 21.34 -9.14 -32.67
C LYS A 89 20.38 -10.33 -32.65
N ASN A 90 20.29 -11.05 -31.53
CA ASN A 90 19.44 -12.22 -31.32
C ASN A 90 19.29 -12.51 -29.82
N GLY A 91 18.35 -11.84 -29.15
CA GLY A 91 18.31 -11.74 -27.70
C GLY A 91 18.02 -13.06 -27.01
N LYS A 92 17.02 -13.79 -27.50
CA LYS A 92 16.64 -15.11 -26.98
C LYS A 92 17.76 -16.14 -27.07
N ASP A 93 18.35 -16.33 -28.25
CA ASP A 93 19.40 -17.34 -28.42
C ASP A 93 20.67 -16.94 -27.66
N TYR A 94 21.01 -15.65 -27.64
CA TYR A 94 22.15 -15.16 -26.88
C TYR A 94 21.96 -15.35 -25.37
N TYR A 95 20.75 -15.15 -24.85
CA TYR A 95 20.40 -15.44 -23.47
C TYR A 95 20.66 -16.91 -23.11
N TYR A 96 20.09 -17.85 -23.87
CA TYR A 96 20.26 -19.28 -23.60
C TYR A 96 21.72 -19.73 -23.77
N LYS A 97 22.42 -19.20 -24.78
CA LYS A 97 23.86 -19.43 -24.99
C LYS A 97 24.69 -19.03 -23.77
N LEU A 98 24.42 -17.87 -23.15
CA LEU A 98 25.13 -17.47 -21.93
C LEU A 98 24.66 -18.27 -20.72
N ARG A 99 23.35 -18.52 -20.58
CA ARG A 99 22.77 -19.27 -19.48
C ARG A 99 23.33 -20.67 -19.36
N ASP A 100 23.55 -21.35 -20.48
CA ASP A 100 23.95 -22.76 -20.47
C ASP A 100 25.48 -22.94 -20.27
N LYS A 101 26.25 -21.84 -20.19
CA LYS A 101 27.66 -21.88 -19.78
C LYS A 101 27.80 -22.28 -18.32
N ASP A 102 28.75 -23.16 -18.05
CA ASP A 102 29.16 -23.59 -16.72
C ASP A 102 30.04 -22.51 -16.05
N PRO A 103 29.60 -21.87 -14.95
CA PRO A 103 30.37 -20.84 -14.26
C PRO A 103 31.77 -21.30 -13.82
N ASN A 104 31.95 -22.59 -13.49
CA ASN A 104 33.24 -23.13 -13.04
C ASN A 104 34.31 -23.16 -14.14
N LYS A 105 33.92 -22.96 -15.41
CA LYS A 105 34.81 -22.93 -16.58
C LYS A 105 35.05 -21.52 -17.12
N LEU A 106 34.56 -20.51 -16.42
CA LEU A 106 34.65 -19.10 -16.82
C LEU A 106 35.67 -18.36 -15.94
N SER A 107 36.29 -17.32 -16.49
CA SER A 107 37.07 -16.39 -15.65
C SER A 107 36.14 -15.58 -14.75
N GLU A 108 36.65 -15.05 -13.64
CA GLU A 108 35.85 -14.26 -12.68
C GLU A 108 35.09 -13.11 -13.35
N ILE A 109 35.75 -12.39 -14.27
CA ILE A 109 35.12 -11.30 -15.04
C ILE A 109 33.95 -11.79 -15.91
N GLN A 110 34.07 -12.99 -16.49
CA GLN A 110 33.01 -13.60 -17.29
C GLN A 110 31.86 -14.11 -16.41
N ILE A 111 32.16 -14.66 -15.23
CA ILE A 111 31.16 -15.04 -14.22
C ILE A 111 30.34 -13.80 -13.83
N ALA A 112 31.02 -12.72 -13.43
CA ALA A 112 30.38 -11.48 -13.01
C ALA A 112 29.51 -10.85 -14.11
N ALA A 113 30.05 -10.74 -15.33
CA ALA A 113 29.30 -10.19 -16.46
C ALA A 113 28.08 -11.06 -16.81
N ARG A 114 28.25 -12.39 -16.82
CA ARG A 114 27.17 -13.35 -17.08
C ARG A 114 26.07 -13.23 -16.01
N PHE A 115 26.46 -13.20 -14.74
CA PHE A 115 25.53 -13.11 -13.62
C PHE A 115 24.66 -11.85 -13.68
N ILE A 116 25.27 -10.67 -13.87
CA ILE A 116 24.53 -9.40 -13.99
C ILE A 116 23.62 -9.43 -15.22
N TYR A 117 24.14 -9.85 -16.37
CA TYR A 117 23.35 -9.94 -17.60
C TYR A 117 22.13 -10.85 -17.43
N LEU A 118 22.30 -12.07 -16.91
CA LEU A 118 21.21 -13.01 -16.68
C LEU A 118 20.20 -12.45 -15.68
N ASN A 119 20.64 -11.84 -14.58
CA ASN A 119 19.74 -11.22 -13.61
C ASN A 119 18.85 -10.13 -14.25
N LYS A 120 19.37 -9.35 -15.20
CA LYS A 120 18.62 -8.25 -15.82
C LYS A 120 17.75 -8.70 -17.00
N THR A 121 18.04 -9.85 -17.58
CA THR A 121 17.37 -10.39 -18.78
C THR A 121 16.50 -11.63 -18.50
N CYS A 122 16.56 -12.21 -17.30
CA CYS A 122 15.67 -13.29 -16.89
C CYS A 122 14.33 -12.78 -16.34
N PHE A 123 13.35 -13.68 -16.26
CA PHE A 123 12.02 -13.39 -15.74
C PHE A 123 12.08 -12.82 -14.31
N ASN A 124 11.55 -11.62 -14.13
CA ASN A 124 11.52 -10.84 -12.87
C ASN A 124 12.87 -10.62 -12.15
N GLY A 125 14.01 -10.93 -12.78
CA GLY A 125 15.31 -10.90 -12.12
C GLY A 125 15.46 -11.94 -11.00
N LEU A 126 14.73 -13.05 -11.12
CA LEU A 126 14.76 -14.15 -10.17
C LEU A 126 16.05 -14.97 -10.36
N TYR A 127 16.94 -14.99 -9.36
CA TYR A 127 18.03 -15.95 -9.33
C TYR A 127 17.54 -17.28 -8.75
N ARG A 128 17.50 -18.33 -9.58
CA ARG A 128 17.06 -19.67 -9.19
C ARG A 128 17.97 -20.71 -9.82
N VAL A 129 18.37 -21.69 -9.02
CA VAL A 129 19.16 -22.84 -9.46
C VAL A 129 18.36 -24.13 -9.35
N ASN A 130 18.73 -25.14 -10.14
CA ASN A 130 18.21 -26.50 -10.00
C ASN A 130 19.02 -27.32 -8.98
N LYS A 131 18.67 -28.60 -8.78
CA LYS A 131 19.38 -29.53 -7.88
C LYS A 131 20.87 -29.72 -8.19
N ASN A 132 21.30 -29.38 -9.42
CA ASN A 132 22.69 -29.43 -9.86
C ASN A 132 23.39 -28.06 -9.74
N ASN A 133 22.82 -27.13 -8.96
CA ASN A 133 23.28 -25.75 -8.79
C ASN A 133 23.39 -24.93 -10.09
N LYS A 134 22.69 -25.33 -11.15
CA LYS A 134 22.67 -24.60 -12.43
C LYS A 134 21.52 -23.61 -12.46
N PHE A 135 21.82 -22.36 -12.80
CA PHE A 135 20.82 -21.31 -13.02
C PHE A 135 19.79 -21.74 -14.08
N ASN A 136 18.49 -21.63 -13.76
CA ASN A 136 17.41 -22.14 -14.62
C ASN A 136 16.25 -21.17 -14.87
N THR A 137 16.38 -19.88 -14.53
CA THR A 137 15.31 -18.90 -14.76
C THR A 137 15.11 -18.67 -16.28
N PRO A 138 13.86 -18.61 -16.78
CA PRO A 138 13.58 -18.36 -18.19
C PRO A 138 13.89 -16.92 -18.59
N PHE A 139 14.06 -16.71 -19.90
CA PHE A 139 14.21 -15.39 -20.51
C PHE A 139 12.96 -14.52 -20.29
N ASN A 140 13.12 -13.19 -20.21
CA ASN A 140 12.00 -12.26 -19.98
C ASN A 140 11.34 -11.69 -21.27
N ASN A 141 11.68 -12.24 -22.44
CA ASN A 141 11.16 -11.83 -23.75
C ASN A 141 11.53 -10.39 -24.17
N LYS A 142 12.56 -9.77 -23.57
CA LYS A 142 13.07 -8.46 -24.02
C LYS A 142 14.14 -8.64 -25.07
N GLU A 143 13.78 -8.60 -26.36
CA GLU A 143 14.74 -8.78 -27.47
C GLU A 143 15.72 -7.62 -27.67
N ILE A 144 15.36 -6.42 -27.19
CA ILE A 144 16.20 -5.23 -27.25
C ILE A 144 16.42 -4.67 -25.85
N ILE A 145 17.68 -4.44 -25.50
CA ILE A 145 18.11 -3.89 -24.22
C ILE A 145 19.08 -2.72 -24.42
N LYS A 146 19.12 -1.82 -23.44
CA LYS A 146 20.08 -0.71 -23.36
C LYS A 146 21.11 -1.02 -22.28
N GLU A 147 22.30 -0.44 -22.37
CA GLU A 147 23.33 -0.56 -21.33
C GLU A 147 22.79 -0.16 -19.95
N SER A 148 22.05 0.95 -19.86
CA SER A 148 21.39 1.42 -18.64
C SER A 148 20.36 0.46 -18.05
N THR A 149 19.88 -0.53 -18.82
CA THR A 149 19.00 -1.59 -18.31
C THR A 149 19.79 -2.72 -17.64
N ILE A 150 21.04 -2.91 -18.05
CA ILE A 150 21.92 -3.98 -17.54
C ILE A 150 22.75 -3.48 -16.36
N PHE A 151 23.36 -2.30 -16.48
CA PHE A 151 24.16 -1.71 -15.43
C PHE A 151 24.09 -0.19 -15.42
N ASP A 152 24.34 0.39 -14.25
CA ASP A 152 24.55 1.83 -14.07
C ASP A 152 26.05 2.03 -13.80
N SER A 153 26.75 2.62 -14.77
CA SER A 153 28.19 2.84 -14.72
C SER A 153 28.60 3.67 -13.51
N LYS A 154 27.81 4.71 -13.17
CA LYS A 154 28.09 5.57 -12.02
C LYS A 154 27.93 4.78 -10.72
N ASN A 155 26.87 4.00 -10.60
CA ASN A 155 26.65 3.17 -9.41
C ASN A 155 27.76 2.12 -9.22
N LEU A 156 28.15 1.39 -10.27
CA LEU A 156 29.23 0.39 -10.17
C LEU A 156 30.57 1.01 -9.77
N LEU A 157 30.92 2.16 -10.36
CA LEU A 157 32.14 2.89 -9.99
C LEU A 157 32.08 3.39 -8.54
N ASN A 158 30.93 3.86 -8.08
CA ASN A 158 30.75 4.31 -6.71
C ASN A 158 30.86 3.16 -5.70
N ILE A 159 30.29 1.99 -6.02
CA ILE A 159 30.47 0.76 -5.21
C ILE A 159 31.95 0.40 -5.17
N SER A 160 32.60 0.31 -6.33
CA SER A 160 34.03 -0.04 -6.42
C SER A 160 34.90 0.91 -5.59
N LYS A 161 34.71 2.23 -5.75
CA LYS A 161 35.43 3.26 -4.99
C LYS A 161 35.18 3.12 -3.49
N PHE A 162 33.94 2.86 -3.07
CA PHE A 162 33.60 2.66 -1.67
C PHE A 162 34.28 1.41 -1.09
N LEU A 163 34.20 0.27 -1.79
CA LEU A 163 34.81 -0.99 -1.36
C LEU A 163 36.33 -0.91 -1.23
N ASN A 164 37.00 -0.14 -2.09
CA ASN A 164 38.46 0.03 -2.05
C ASN A 164 38.93 1.09 -1.04
N LYS A 165 38.11 2.10 -0.74
CA LYS A 165 38.45 3.13 0.26
C LYS A 165 38.31 2.63 1.70
N ASN A 166 37.51 1.59 1.91
CA ASN A 166 37.16 1.06 3.24
C ASN A 166 37.71 -0.36 3.44
N ASN A 167 37.75 -0.81 4.70
CA ASN A 167 38.21 -2.15 5.03
C ASN A 167 37.07 -3.16 4.88
N ILE A 168 36.80 -3.58 3.64
CA ILE A 168 35.73 -4.51 3.31
C ILE A 168 36.31 -5.86 2.87
N GLU A 169 36.05 -6.88 3.67
CA GLU A 169 36.35 -8.29 3.36
C GLU A 169 35.12 -8.96 2.72
N ILE A 170 35.33 -9.73 1.65
CA ILE A 170 34.25 -10.39 0.90
C ILE A 170 34.59 -11.87 0.80
N LEU A 171 33.75 -12.70 1.42
CA LEU A 171 33.92 -14.15 1.59
C LEU A 171 32.84 -14.93 0.83
N ASN A 172 33.15 -16.16 0.46
CA ASN A 172 32.19 -17.10 -0.14
C ASN A 172 32.09 -18.33 0.76
N ASP A 173 31.56 -18.13 1.96
CA ASP A 173 31.56 -19.13 3.03
C ASP A 173 30.19 -19.24 3.69
N ASP A 174 29.98 -20.33 4.43
CA ASP A 174 28.80 -20.51 5.30
C ASP A 174 28.79 -19.44 6.42
N PHE A 175 27.59 -19.11 6.90
CA PHE A 175 27.41 -18.06 7.91
C PHE A 175 28.13 -18.35 9.23
N GLU A 176 28.39 -19.62 9.54
CA GLU A 176 29.09 -20.03 10.77
C GLU A 176 30.53 -19.52 10.83
N GLU A 177 31.19 -19.32 9.68
CA GLU A 177 32.57 -18.82 9.63
C GLU A 177 32.73 -17.42 10.21
N ILE A 178 31.65 -16.64 10.25
CA ILE A 178 31.64 -15.32 10.89
C ILE A 178 31.95 -15.41 12.39
N LEU A 179 31.60 -16.51 13.06
CA LEU A 179 31.82 -16.69 14.50
C LEU A 179 33.30 -16.54 14.85
N ASN A 180 34.20 -16.97 13.98
CA ASN A 180 35.65 -16.91 14.19
C ASN A 180 36.18 -15.47 14.15
N LYS A 181 35.45 -14.54 13.52
CA LYS A 181 35.88 -13.15 13.28
C LYS A 181 35.16 -12.14 14.17
N ALA A 182 33.91 -12.40 14.53
CA ALA A 182 33.09 -11.50 15.32
C ALA A 182 33.56 -11.42 16.78
N LYS A 183 33.65 -10.20 17.31
CA LYS A 183 34.03 -9.89 18.69
C LYS A 183 33.04 -8.92 19.34
N LYS A 184 33.15 -8.78 20.66
CA LYS A 184 32.31 -7.86 21.44
C LYS A 184 32.17 -6.48 20.78
N ASP A 185 30.96 -5.94 20.81
CA ASP A 185 30.55 -4.65 20.22
C ASP A 185 30.58 -4.57 18.68
N ASP A 186 30.78 -5.70 17.99
CA ASP A 186 30.45 -5.83 16.59
C ASP A 186 28.94 -6.00 16.37
N PHE A 187 28.51 -5.86 15.11
CA PHE A 187 27.12 -6.00 14.71
C PHE A 187 26.96 -6.96 13.53
N ILE A 188 26.01 -7.89 13.62
CA ILE A 188 25.66 -8.83 12.56
C ILE A 188 24.22 -8.59 12.07
N PHE A 189 24.04 -8.38 10.78
CA PHE A 189 22.73 -8.37 10.12
C PHE A 189 22.52 -9.68 9.37
N LEU A 190 21.43 -10.40 9.68
CA LEU A 190 21.13 -11.70 9.11
C LEU A 190 19.78 -11.69 8.38
N ASP A 191 19.82 -12.07 7.10
CA ASP A 191 18.65 -12.20 6.25
C ASP A 191 18.67 -13.56 5.51
N PRO A 192 18.50 -14.68 6.24
CA PRO A 192 18.59 -16.01 5.66
C PRO A 192 17.43 -16.27 4.69
N PRO A 193 17.50 -17.35 3.89
CA PRO A 193 16.32 -17.89 3.23
C PRO A 193 15.19 -18.11 4.25
N TYR A 194 14.04 -17.46 4.03
CA TYR A 194 12.93 -17.45 4.99
C TYR A 194 12.28 -18.81 5.18
N ASP A 195 11.74 -19.01 6.38
CA ASP A 195 10.84 -20.11 6.69
C ASP A 195 9.44 -19.86 6.09
N PHE A 196 8.69 -20.92 5.81
CA PHE A 196 7.34 -20.84 5.26
C PHE A 196 6.38 -21.77 6.03
N ASP A 197 5.25 -21.24 6.51
CA ASP A 197 4.16 -22.03 7.12
C ASP A 197 3.49 -22.90 6.04
N ASN A 198 3.99 -24.12 5.85
CA ASN A 198 3.38 -25.07 4.93
C ASN A 198 2.12 -25.69 5.55
N LYS A 199 0.95 -25.06 5.37
CA LYS A 199 -0.36 -25.73 5.52
C LYS A 199 -0.91 -26.34 4.22
N GLY A 200 -0.10 -26.50 3.18
CA GLY A 200 -0.60 -27.11 1.94
C GLY A 200 0.39 -27.30 0.80
N PHE A 201 1.70 -27.23 1.05
CA PHE A 201 2.69 -27.49 0.00
C PHE A 201 3.86 -28.28 0.57
N ASP A 202 3.60 -29.56 0.84
CA ASP A 202 4.64 -30.59 0.78
C ASP A 202 5.11 -30.70 -0.68
N SER A 203 5.89 -29.72 -1.13
CA SER A 203 6.69 -29.86 -2.33
C SER A 203 8.14 -29.73 -1.91
N TYR A 204 8.82 -30.87 -1.79
CA TYR A 204 9.99 -31.27 -2.59
C TYR A 204 10.76 -30.16 -3.35
N THR A 205 10.93 -29.01 -2.73
CA THR A 205 11.91 -28.01 -3.07
C THR A 205 13.07 -28.26 -2.13
N SER A 206 14.17 -28.70 -2.72
CA SER A 206 15.48 -28.74 -2.10
C SER A 206 15.90 -27.29 -1.75
N ASN A 207 15.23 -26.66 -0.79
CA ASN A 207 15.75 -25.49 -0.09
C ASN A 207 16.86 -26.02 0.79
N SER A 208 18.11 -25.79 0.38
CA SER A 208 19.29 -26.24 1.12
C SER A 208 19.39 -25.66 2.53
N PHE A 209 18.65 -24.58 2.83
CA PHE A 209 18.55 -24.02 4.17
C PHE A 209 17.48 -24.75 5.00
N GLY A 210 16.20 -24.60 4.67
CA GLY A 210 15.09 -25.34 5.31
C GLY A 210 15.02 -25.18 6.83
N LYS A 211 14.27 -26.07 7.49
CA LYS A 211 14.13 -26.10 8.96
C LYS A 211 15.47 -26.30 9.67
N GLU A 212 16.30 -27.22 9.18
CA GLU A 212 17.61 -27.52 9.77
C GLU A 212 18.56 -26.33 9.72
N GLY A 213 18.57 -25.57 8.61
CA GLY A 213 19.32 -24.32 8.50
C GLY A 213 18.85 -23.27 9.51
N GLN A 214 17.55 -23.15 9.76
CA GLN A 214 17.01 -22.26 10.79
C GLN A 214 17.44 -22.69 12.21
N ILE A 215 17.48 -23.99 12.50
CA ILE A 215 17.95 -24.53 13.78
C ILE A 215 19.46 -24.26 13.95
N ARG A 216 20.27 -24.53 12.92
CA ARG A 216 21.71 -24.20 12.90
C ARG A 216 21.94 -22.71 13.16
N LEU A 217 21.18 -21.85 12.50
CA LEU A 217 21.27 -20.40 12.67
C LEU A 217 20.94 -19.95 14.09
N ASN A 218 19.91 -20.52 14.72
CA ASN A 218 19.60 -20.25 16.12
C ASN A 218 20.77 -20.63 17.04
N ASN A 219 21.32 -21.85 16.89
CA ASN A 219 22.46 -22.30 17.68
C ASN A 219 23.69 -21.39 17.49
N PHE A 220 23.94 -20.94 16.27
CA PHE A 220 24.96 -19.95 15.96
C PHE A 220 24.71 -18.64 16.71
N LEU A 221 23.48 -18.09 16.67
CA LEU A 221 23.15 -16.83 17.32
C LEU A 221 23.23 -16.91 18.86
N ILE A 222 22.92 -18.05 19.47
CA ILE A 222 23.17 -18.30 20.90
C ILE A 222 24.67 -18.18 21.23
N ASN A 223 25.56 -18.66 20.36
CA ASN A 223 27.00 -18.56 20.57
C ASN A 223 27.54 -17.15 20.30
N VAL A 224 26.98 -16.45 19.31
CA VAL A 224 27.26 -15.03 19.04
C VAL A 224 26.87 -14.16 20.23
N ASP A 225 25.71 -14.41 20.83
CA ASP A 225 25.21 -13.69 22.00
C ASP A 225 26.17 -13.77 23.19
N LYS A 226 26.71 -14.97 23.47
CA LYS A 226 27.74 -15.18 24.51
C LYS A 226 29.02 -14.36 24.30
N LYS A 227 29.33 -13.93 23.07
CA LYS A 227 30.48 -13.08 22.75
C LYS A 227 30.21 -11.58 22.94
N GLY A 228 28.97 -11.20 23.30
CA GLY A 228 28.57 -9.79 23.42
C GLY A 228 28.49 -9.06 22.08
N VAL A 229 28.20 -9.80 21.01
CA VAL A 229 27.99 -9.26 19.65
C VAL A 229 26.50 -8.96 19.50
N LYS A 230 26.15 -7.77 18.99
CA LYS A 230 24.75 -7.42 18.72
C LYS A 230 24.33 -7.96 17.35
N TRP A 231 23.08 -8.39 17.23
CA TRP A 231 22.59 -8.86 15.94
C TRP A 231 21.11 -8.53 15.70
N ILE A 232 20.77 -8.41 14.41
CA ILE A 232 19.41 -8.38 13.90
C ILE A 232 19.22 -9.56 12.96
N LEU A 233 18.13 -10.30 13.13
CA LEU A 233 17.66 -11.32 12.20
C LEU A 233 16.30 -10.93 11.61
N THR A 234 16.11 -11.09 10.30
CA THR A 234 14.80 -10.96 9.65
C THR A 234 14.26 -12.30 9.18
N ASN A 235 12.96 -12.57 9.38
CA ASN A 235 12.31 -13.77 8.86
C ASN A 235 10.78 -13.60 8.70
N HIS A 236 10.07 -14.66 8.31
CA HIS A 236 8.61 -14.75 8.43
C HIS A 236 8.16 -14.96 9.86
N ASN A 237 6.95 -14.46 10.15
CA ASN A 237 6.30 -14.69 11.43
C ASN A 237 5.58 -16.06 11.43
N THR A 238 6.36 -17.15 11.42
CA THR A 238 5.87 -18.53 11.48
C THR A 238 5.94 -19.09 12.90
N GLU A 239 5.26 -20.20 13.16
CA GLU A 239 5.31 -20.86 14.48
C GLU A 239 6.73 -21.31 14.83
N LEU A 240 7.45 -21.92 13.88
CA LEU A 240 8.84 -22.35 14.04
C LEU A 240 9.76 -21.19 14.43
N ILE A 241 9.67 -20.06 13.72
CA ILE A 241 10.51 -18.89 14.02
C ILE A 241 10.19 -18.31 15.40
N ASN A 242 8.91 -18.23 15.77
CA ASN A 242 8.53 -17.78 17.11
C ASN A 242 9.06 -18.72 18.20
N GLU A 243 9.06 -20.04 17.97
CA GLU A 243 9.58 -21.03 18.92
C GLU A 243 11.11 -20.97 19.07
N LEU A 244 11.84 -20.95 17.95
CA LEU A 244 13.30 -20.93 17.94
C LEU A 244 13.86 -19.72 18.70
N TYR A 245 13.25 -18.55 18.47
CA TYR A 245 13.77 -17.28 18.98
C TYR A 245 13.00 -16.74 20.19
N LYS A 246 12.21 -17.57 20.89
CA LYS A 246 11.37 -17.18 22.04
C LYS A 246 12.11 -16.49 23.20
N ASN A 247 13.42 -16.70 23.31
CA ASN A 247 14.26 -16.11 24.35
C ASN A 247 14.89 -14.77 23.91
N PHE A 248 14.58 -14.28 22.70
CA PHE A 248 15.05 -13.02 22.16
C PHE A 248 13.89 -12.04 21.95
N ASN A 249 14.19 -10.80 21.59
CA ASN A 249 13.17 -9.78 21.38
C ASN A 249 12.60 -9.92 19.97
N ILE A 250 11.30 -10.19 19.87
CA ILE A 250 10.59 -10.46 18.61
C ILE A 250 9.65 -9.30 18.28
N TYR A 251 9.86 -8.66 17.13
CA TYR A 251 9.07 -7.52 16.65
C TYR A 251 8.36 -7.87 15.34
N ARG A 252 7.03 -7.79 15.36
CA ARG A 252 6.18 -8.08 14.19
C ARG A 252 5.95 -6.83 13.37
N ILE A 253 6.37 -6.86 12.11
CA ILE A 253 6.31 -5.74 11.19
C ILE A 253 5.32 -6.04 10.07
N PRO A 254 4.28 -5.22 9.86
CA PRO A 254 3.37 -5.37 8.74
C PRO A 254 4.10 -5.05 7.44
N VAL A 255 4.03 -5.97 6.47
CA VAL A 255 4.56 -5.76 5.11
C VAL A 255 3.46 -5.90 4.07
N ASN A 256 3.45 -4.99 3.10
CA ASN A 256 2.51 -5.02 1.98
C ASN A 256 2.99 -6.05 0.96
N ARG A 257 2.39 -7.24 0.94
CA ARG A 257 2.58 -8.19 -0.17
C ARG A 257 1.46 -8.08 -1.16
N PHE A 258 1.76 -7.55 -2.35
CA PHE A 258 0.89 -7.62 -3.51
C PHE A 258 1.00 -8.99 -4.18
N ILE A 259 0.74 -10.08 -3.45
CA ILE A 259 0.76 -11.43 -4.03
C ILE A 259 -0.36 -12.24 -3.40
N ASN A 260 -1.61 -11.97 -3.82
CA ASN A 260 -2.64 -13.01 -3.83
C ASN A 260 -3.70 -12.69 -4.89
N SER A 261 -3.92 -13.65 -5.79
CA SER A 261 -4.88 -13.58 -6.91
C SER A 261 -6.33 -13.71 -6.48
N ASP A 262 -6.58 -14.16 -5.25
CA ASP A 262 -7.90 -14.41 -4.70
C ASP A 262 -8.37 -13.25 -3.80
N SER A 263 -9.58 -12.74 -4.01
CA SER A 263 -10.06 -11.50 -3.38
C SER A 263 -10.50 -11.67 -1.94
N ASP A 264 -10.98 -12.87 -1.58
CA ASP A 264 -11.67 -13.10 -0.30
C ASP A 264 -10.70 -13.48 0.83
N ASN A 265 -9.47 -13.87 0.49
CA ASN A 265 -8.40 -14.23 1.43
C ASN A 265 -7.28 -13.19 1.50
N ARG A 266 -7.50 -11.95 1.01
CA ARG A 266 -6.55 -10.84 1.20
C ARG A 266 -6.58 -10.34 2.64
N GLN A 267 -5.91 -11.05 3.54
CA GLN A 267 -5.31 -10.36 4.67
C GLN A 267 -4.20 -9.46 4.10
N ASN A 268 -4.47 -8.16 4.03
CA ASN A 268 -3.57 -7.13 3.48
C ASN A 268 -2.24 -6.96 4.23
N SER A 269 -1.89 -7.88 5.12
CA SER A 269 -0.65 -7.85 5.90
C SER A 269 -0.21 -9.28 6.17
N THR A 270 0.83 -9.72 5.46
CA THR A 270 1.74 -10.72 6.03
C THR A 270 2.66 -9.98 6.99
N PHE A 271 3.01 -10.61 8.11
CA PHE A 271 3.98 -10.04 9.04
C PHE A 271 5.36 -10.63 8.74
N GLU A 272 6.34 -9.74 8.60
CA GLU A 272 7.74 -10.12 8.77
C GLU A 272 8.13 -9.90 10.23
N THR A 273 9.08 -10.68 10.70
CA THR A 273 9.59 -10.60 12.06
C THR A 273 11.01 -10.08 12.03
N ILE A 274 11.29 -9.09 12.88
CA ILE A 274 12.64 -8.63 13.22
C ILE A 274 12.96 -9.16 14.61
N ILE A 275 14.11 -9.80 14.78
CA ILE A 275 14.54 -10.41 16.03
C ILE A 275 15.88 -9.81 16.45
N THR A 276 16.02 -9.45 17.72
CA THR A 276 17.25 -8.87 18.28
C THR A 276 17.63 -9.48 19.62
N ASN A 277 18.93 -9.57 19.90
CA ASN A 277 19.44 -9.91 21.24
C ASN A 277 19.61 -8.71 22.18
N TYR A 278 19.14 -7.53 21.77
CA TYR A 278 19.15 -6.33 22.59
C TYR A 278 17.78 -5.64 22.52
N ILE A 279 17.49 -4.89 23.57
CA ILE A 279 16.28 -4.09 23.68
C ILE A 279 16.53 -2.75 22.98
N LEU A 280 15.51 -2.24 22.30
CA LEU A 280 15.54 -0.92 21.69
C LEU A 280 15.57 0.18 22.76
N SER A 281 16.26 1.29 22.47
CA SER A 281 16.16 2.48 23.32
C SER A 281 14.76 3.09 23.24
N LYS A 282 14.36 3.89 24.23
CA LYS A 282 13.06 4.59 24.22
C LYS A 282 12.85 5.42 22.95
N GLU A 283 13.93 6.04 22.44
CA GLU A 283 13.88 6.81 21.20
C GLU A 283 13.62 5.91 19.98
N GLN A 284 14.25 4.73 19.93
CA GLN A 284 14.04 3.75 18.87
C GLN A 284 12.63 3.18 18.90
N GLU A 285 12.10 2.82 20.07
CA GLU A 285 10.73 2.34 20.23
C GLU A 285 9.71 3.39 19.79
N TYR A 286 9.94 4.65 20.17
CA TYR A 286 9.11 5.77 19.78
C TYR A 286 9.12 5.99 18.25
N LYS A 287 10.29 6.02 17.61
CA LYS A 287 10.39 6.10 16.14
C LYS A 287 9.72 4.92 15.46
N LEU A 288 9.90 3.71 15.99
CA LEU A 288 9.27 2.50 15.47
C LEU A 288 7.75 2.62 15.52
N ASN A 289 7.19 3.09 16.64
CA ASN A 289 5.76 3.29 16.80
C ASN A 289 5.19 4.29 15.77
N GLN A 290 5.89 5.40 15.51
CA GLN A 290 5.51 6.35 14.46
C GLN A 290 5.56 5.71 13.07
N THR A 291 6.65 5.02 12.72
CA THR A 291 6.79 4.37 11.41
C THR A 291 5.71 3.31 11.18
N LEU A 292 5.41 2.50 12.20
CA LEU A 292 4.36 1.49 12.15
C LEU A 292 2.97 2.12 11.99
N PHE A 293 2.68 3.24 12.67
CA PHE A 293 1.42 3.97 12.50
C PHE A 293 1.13 4.27 11.02
N PHE A 294 2.13 4.76 10.26
CA PHE A 294 1.95 5.07 8.84
C PHE A 294 1.87 3.84 7.93
N LYS A 295 2.54 2.74 8.29
CA LYS A 295 2.52 1.48 7.54
C LYS A 295 1.18 0.76 7.66
N GLU A 296 0.54 0.86 8.81
CA GLU A 296 -0.75 0.23 9.12
C GLU A 296 -1.97 0.96 8.54
N LEU A 297 -1.78 2.16 7.97
CA LEU A 297 -2.87 2.93 7.35
C LEU A 297 -3.52 2.19 6.18
N LYS A 298 -4.86 2.19 6.16
CA LYS A 298 -5.65 1.67 5.04
C LYS A 298 -5.37 2.49 3.78
N SER A 299 -5.33 1.81 2.64
CA SER A 299 -5.11 2.45 1.35
C SER A 299 -6.34 3.21 0.82
N THR A 300 -7.54 2.91 1.34
CA THR A 300 -8.80 3.48 0.85
C THR A 300 -9.95 3.28 1.84
N SER A 301 -10.90 4.23 1.85
CA SER A 301 -12.21 4.07 2.50
C SER A 301 -13.28 3.45 1.57
N TYR A 302 -12.94 3.14 0.32
CA TYR A 302 -13.89 2.61 -0.64
C TYR A 302 -14.19 1.13 -0.37
N ILE A 303 -15.40 0.87 0.13
CA ILE A 303 -15.93 -0.49 0.31
C ILE A 303 -16.63 -0.91 -0.97
N LEU A 304 -16.13 -1.96 -1.64
CA LEU A 304 -16.64 -2.43 -2.93
C LEU A 304 -18.14 -2.76 -2.90
N LYS A 305 -18.60 -3.49 -1.87
CA LYS A 305 -20.04 -3.81 -1.70
C LYS A 305 -20.93 -2.58 -1.55
N LYS A 306 -20.38 -1.45 -1.10
CA LYS A 306 -21.10 -0.18 -0.95
C LYS A 306 -20.88 0.75 -2.16
N TYR A 307 -20.13 0.33 -3.20
CA TYR A 307 -19.73 1.18 -4.32
C TYR A 307 -20.90 1.58 -5.23
N VAL A 308 -21.84 0.66 -5.44
CA VAL A 308 -23.09 0.89 -6.18
C VAL A 308 -24.26 0.59 -5.25
N SER A 309 -25.26 1.47 -5.21
CA SER A 309 -26.48 1.27 -4.42
C SER A 309 -27.51 0.46 -5.24
N TRP A 310 -27.27 -0.84 -5.42
CA TRP A 310 -28.09 -1.67 -6.32
C TRP A 310 -29.59 -1.62 -6.01
N ASP A 311 -29.97 -1.68 -4.73
CA ASP A 311 -31.38 -1.69 -4.32
C ASP A 311 -32.06 -0.37 -4.67
N LYS A 312 -31.44 0.78 -4.38
CA LYS A 312 -31.97 2.10 -4.79
C LYS A 312 -32.20 2.21 -6.31
N ILE A 313 -31.33 1.59 -7.12
CA ILE A 313 -31.47 1.60 -8.57
C ILE A 313 -32.67 0.73 -8.98
N LYS A 314 -32.80 -0.46 -8.40
CA LYS A 314 -33.93 -1.35 -8.64
C LYS A 314 -35.24 -0.71 -8.21
N ASP A 315 -35.28 -0.11 -7.02
CA ASP A 315 -36.46 0.58 -6.47
C ASP A 315 -36.91 1.68 -7.43
N PHE A 316 -35.99 2.60 -7.81
CA PHE A 316 -36.29 3.67 -8.76
C PHE A 316 -36.82 3.16 -10.10
N LEU A 317 -36.19 2.14 -10.69
CA LEU A 317 -36.64 1.57 -11.96
C LEU A 317 -38.00 0.86 -11.84
N SER A 318 -38.27 0.25 -10.68
CA SER A 318 -39.54 -0.44 -10.42
C SER A 318 -40.69 0.55 -10.21
N GLU A 319 -40.46 1.60 -9.41
CA GLU A 319 -41.43 2.67 -9.13
C GLU A 319 -41.81 3.46 -10.39
N ASN A 320 -40.88 3.62 -11.33
CA ASN A 320 -41.08 4.40 -12.56
C ASN A 320 -41.32 3.54 -13.81
N LYS A 321 -41.56 2.22 -13.66
CA LYS A 321 -41.65 1.27 -14.78
C LYS A 321 -42.63 1.70 -15.89
N ILE A 322 -43.82 2.15 -15.51
CA ILE A 322 -44.87 2.57 -16.46
C ILE A 322 -44.40 3.79 -17.25
N LEU A 323 -43.91 4.81 -16.55
CA LEU A 323 -43.41 6.05 -17.14
C LEU A 323 -42.23 5.81 -18.07
N ILE A 324 -41.32 4.91 -17.70
CA ILE A 324 -40.18 4.52 -18.53
C ILE A 324 -40.66 3.86 -19.83
N ASN A 325 -41.63 2.95 -19.74
CA ASN A 325 -42.19 2.29 -20.93
C ASN A 325 -42.90 3.29 -21.85
N ASP A 326 -43.62 4.27 -21.30
CA ASP A 326 -44.26 5.32 -22.08
C ASP A 326 -43.22 6.22 -22.77
N LEU A 327 -42.13 6.55 -22.09
CA LEU A 327 -41.08 7.42 -22.63
C LEU A 327 -40.33 6.76 -23.80
N ASN A 328 -40.29 5.42 -23.87
CA ASN A 328 -39.68 4.69 -24.99
C ASN A 328 -40.35 5.00 -26.35
N ILE A 329 -41.59 5.51 -26.36
CA ILE A 329 -42.28 5.94 -27.59
C ILE A 329 -41.52 7.09 -28.29
N LEU A 330 -40.71 7.87 -27.57
CA LEU A 330 -39.93 8.96 -28.15
C LEU A 330 -38.74 8.48 -29.00
N PHE A 331 -38.33 7.21 -28.94
CA PHE A 331 -37.28 6.73 -29.85
C PHE A 331 -37.77 6.78 -31.30
N SER A 332 -36.97 7.36 -32.19
CA SER A 332 -37.39 7.64 -33.57
C SER A 332 -36.22 7.58 -34.54
N GLN A 333 -36.50 7.27 -35.81
CA GLN A 333 -35.51 7.24 -36.89
C GLN A 333 -35.16 8.66 -37.36
N ASP A 334 -36.07 9.61 -37.23
CA ASP A 334 -35.82 11.00 -37.60
C ASP A 334 -36.59 11.98 -36.72
N ILE A 335 -36.28 13.27 -36.92
CA ILE A 335 -36.90 14.37 -36.16
C ILE A 335 -38.39 14.55 -36.45
N LYS A 336 -38.89 14.13 -37.63
CA LYS A 336 -40.31 14.25 -37.98
C LYS A 336 -41.11 13.23 -37.20
N GLU A 337 -40.65 11.99 -37.17
CA GLU A 337 -41.23 10.92 -36.36
C GLU A 337 -41.19 11.28 -34.86
N PHE A 338 -40.05 11.79 -34.37
CA PHE A 338 -39.92 12.25 -32.99
C PHE A 338 -40.98 13.31 -32.63
N ARG A 339 -41.20 14.31 -33.50
CA ARG A 339 -42.21 15.35 -33.26
C ARG A 339 -43.64 14.80 -33.22
N LEU A 340 -43.96 13.79 -34.04
CA LEU A 340 -45.26 13.13 -34.00
C LEU A 340 -45.45 12.38 -32.67
N ASN A 341 -44.46 11.56 -32.29
CA ASN A 341 -44.48 10.78 -31.05
C ASN A 341 -44.51 11.69 -29.80
N PHE A 342 -43.75 12.79 -29.82
CA PHE A 342 -43.74 13.77 -28.74
C PHE A 342 -45.10 14.46 -28.54
N ASN A 343 -45.77 14.86 -29.64
CA ASN A 343 -47.11 15.44 -29.54
C ASN A 343 -48.13 14.44 -28.99
N ASP A 344 -48.04 13.16 -29.38
CA ASP A 344 -48.91 12.10 -28.86
C ASP A 344 -48.68 11.88 -27.35
N ILE A 345 -47.41 11.75 -26.92
CA ILE A 345 -47.06 11.62 -25.51
C ILE A 345 -47.53 12.82 -24.69
N PHE A 346 -47.31 14.05 -25.16
CA PHE A 346 -47.72 15.25 -24.43
C PHE A 346 -49.24 15.29 -24.18
N LYS A 347 -50.02 14.83 -25.17
CA LYS A 347 -51.48 14.80 -25.09
C LYS A 347 -51.98 13.66 -24.20
N ASN A 348 -51.44 12.46 -24.37
CA ASN A 348 -52.04 11.23 -23.86
C ASN A 348 -51.29 10.60 -22.68
N ARG A 349 -49.98 10.89 -22.51
CA ARG A 349 -49.08 10.23 -21.54
C ARG A 349 -48.11 11.20 -20.85
N ARG A 350 -48.50 12.46 -20.69
CA ARG A 350 -47.64 13.59 -20.26
C ARG A 350 -46.79 13.32 -19.02
N GLU A 351 -47.32 12.56 -18.07
CA GLU A 351 -46.65 12.21 -16.82
C GLU A 351 -45.28 11.57 -17.00
N CYS A 352 -45.02 10.86 -18.12
CA CYS A 352 -43.71 10.26 -18.36
C CYS A 352 -42.61 11.31 -18.62
N LEU A 353 -42.98 12.50 -19.10
CA LEU A 353 -42.05 13.58 -19.42
C LEU A 353 -41.37 14.17 -18.17
N LYS A 354 -41.87 13.89 -16.96
CA LYS A 354 -41.16 14.26 -15.72
C LYS A 354 -39.82 13.53 -15.53
N LEU A 355 -39.58 12.46 -16.29
CA LEU A 355 -38.29 11.77 -16.31
C LEU A 355 -37.24 12.49 -17.16
N ILE A 356 -37.63 13.43 -18.03
CA ILE A 356 -36.73 14.13 -18.95
C ILE A 356 -35.55 14.80 -18.23
N PRO A 357 -35.75 15.60 -17.16
CA PRO A 357 -34.62 16.21 -16.47
C PRO A 357 -33.69 15.20 -15.77
N ILE A 358 -34.18 14.00 -15.42
CA ILE A 358 -33.36 12.95 -14.80
C ILE A 358 -32.32 12.40 -15.78
N LEU A 359 -32.61 12.41 -17.09
CA LEU A 359 -31.72 11.89 -18.12
C LEU A 359 -30.40 12.67 -18.23
N LEU A 360 -30.35 13.92 -17.77
CA LEU A 360 -29.17 14.79 -17.78
C LEU A 360 -28.23 14.60 -16.58
N ALA A 361 -28.27 13.44 -15.93
CA ALA A 361 -27.41 13.12 -14.79
C ALA A 361 -27.58 14.07 -13.57
N ASN A 362 -28.72 14.75 -13.43
CA ASN A 362 -28.94 15.68 -12.33
C ASN A 362 -29.75 15.04 -11.19
N ASN A 363 -29.11 14.83 -10.04
CA ASN A 363 -29.72 14.28 -8.83
C ASN A 363 -30.39 15.33 -7.94
N ASN A 364 -30.40 16.63 -8.30
CA ASN A 364 -31.01 17.69 -7.51
C ASN A 364 -32.54 17.69 -7.55
N ILE A 365 -33.16 16.79 -8.32
CA ILE A 365 -34.60 16.47 -8.26
C ILE A 365 -34.85 15.62 -7.00
N LYS A 366 -34.38 16.12 -5.86
CA LYS A 366 -34.31 15.37 -4.59
C LYS A 366 -35.50 15.60 -3.69
N ASN A 367 -36.42 16.48 -4.07
CA ASN A 367 -37.68 16.66 -3.37
C ASN A 367 -38.76 16.91 -4.42
N LYS A 368 -39.89 16.20 -4.33
CA LYS A 368 -41.10 16.36 -5.16
C LYS A 368 -41.77 17.74 -5.02
N LYS A 369 -41.04 18.79 -4.62
CA LYS A 369 -41.57 20.10 -4.20
C LYS A 369 -41.05 21.29 -5.00
N GLU A 370 -39.94 21.18 -5.74
CA GLU A 370 -39.40 22.31 -6.51
C GLU A 370 -39.21 21.95 -7.99
N PRO A 371 -39.55 22.85 -8.94
CA PRO A 371 -39.37 22.63 -10.37
C PRO A 371 -37.88 22.64 -10.75
N PHE A 372 -37.51 21.95 -11.82
CA PHE A 372 -36.12 21.91 -12.29
C PHE A 372 -35.75 23.24 -12.95
N THR A 373 -34.83 24.00 -12.34
CA THR A 373 -34.35 25.28 -12.87
C THR A 373 -33.12 25.09 -13.78
N TYR A 374 -33.07 25.82 -14.88
CA TYR A 374 -31.94 25.81 -15.81
C TYR A 374 -31.71 27.18 -16.45
N ILE A 375 -30.51 27.38 -17.00
CA ILE A 375 -30.18 28.56 -17.81
C ILE A 375 -30.20 28.11 -19.28
N ASP A 376 -31.00 28.79 -20.10
CA ASP A 376 -31.10 28.51 -21.54
C ASP A 376 -29.91 29.07 -22.33
N ASN A 377 -29.84 28.76 -23.63
CA ASN A 377 -28.79 29.29 -24.51
C ASN A 377 -28.81 30.82 -24.70
N LYS A 378 -29.84 31.51 -24.21
CA LYS A 378 -29.95 32.98 -24.19
C LYS A 378 -29.54 33.57 -22.85
N ASN A 379 -29.02 32.75 -21.94
CA ASN A 379 -28.62 33.12 -20.59
C ASN A 379 -29.80 33.58 -19.71
N THR A 380 -30.99 33.02 -19.95
CA THR A 380 -32.22 33.28 -19.18
C THR A 380 -32.47 32.13 -18.20
N GLU A 381 -32.81 32.46 -16.95
CA GLU A 381 -33.21 31.47 -15.95
C GLU A 381 -34.66 31.02 -16.19
N ASN A 382 -34.85 29.72 -16.39
CA ASN A 382 -36.13 29.09 -16.69
C ASN A 382 -36.45 27.96 -15.70
N GLN A 383 -37.72 27.62 -15.58
CA GLN A 383 -38.22 26.49 -14.79
C GLN A 383 -38.90 25.48 -15.70
N PHE A 384 -38.43 24.23 -15.68
CA PHE A 384 -39.02 23.14 -16.45
C PHE A 384 -40.49 22.94 -16.06
N ASN A 385 -41.38 23.21 -17.00
CA ASN A 385 -42.81 23.21 -16.82
C ASN A 385 -43.45 22.04 -17.57
N LEU A 386 -43.89 21.02 -16.82
CA LEU A 386 -44.54 19.84 -17.39
C LEU A 386 -45.84 20.16 -18.15
N ASN A 387 -46.43 21.33 -17.95
CA ASN A 387 -47.67 21.75 -18.61
C ASN A 387 -47.46 22.56 -19.89
N ASP A 388 -46.22 22.95 -20.20
CA ASP A 388 -45.89 23.73 -21.39
C ASP A 388 -45.15 22.84 -22.40
N LYS A 389 -45.79 22.60 -23.55
CA LYS A 389 -45.26 21.72 -24.58
C LYS A 389 -43.97 22.29 -25.20
N ASP A 390 -43.95 23.59 -25.45
CA ASP A 390 -42.84 24.24 -26.14
C ASP A 390 -41.65 24.36 -25.20
N ASP A 391 -41.89 24.62 -23.91
CA ASP A 391 -40.86 24.55 -22.86
C ASP A 391 -40.17 23.18 -22.81
N ILE A 392 -40.95 22.09 -22.74
CA ILE A 392 -40.38 20.72 -22.70
C ILE A 392 -39.59 20.42 -23.97
N PHE A 393 -40.13 20.79 -25.15
CA PHE A 393 -39.44 20.55 -26.42
C PHE A 393 -38.12 21.31 -26.48
N ASN A 394 -38.13 22.60 -26.16
CA ASN A 394 -36.93 23.45 -26.15
C ASN A 394 -35.90 22.93 -25.15
N PHE A 395 -36.33 22.51 -23.96
CA PHE A 395 -35.45 21.87 -22.98
C PHE A 395 -34.75 20.63 -23.55
N MET A 396 -35.50 19.74 -24.20
CA MET A 396 -34.94 18.51 -24.78
C MET A 396 -34.01 18.79 -25.96
N ASP A 397 -34.30 19.82 -26.75
CA ASP A 397 -33.49 20.21 -27.90
C ASP A 397 -32.18 20.87 -27.45
N GLU A 398 -32.25 21.89 -26.58
CA GLU A 398 -31.09 22.62 -26.08
C GLU A 398 -30.15 21.73 -25.26
N SER A 399 -30.70 20.79 -24.48
CA SER A 399 -29.89 19.81 -23.75
C SER A 399 -29.30 18.71 -24.63
N GLY A 400 -29.69 18.65 -25.90
CA GLY A 400 -29.23 17.65 -26.86
C GLY A 400 -29.86 16.27 -26.70
N LEU A 401 -30.84 16.08 -25.82
CA LEU A 401 -31.51 14.79 -25.61
C LEU A 401 -32.20 14.28 -26.88
N ILE A 402 -32.82 15.17 -27.66
CA ILE A 402 -33.50 14.77 -28.90
C ILE A 402 -32.52 14.07 -29.84
N ASN A 403 -31.43 14.76 -30.19
CA ASN A 403 -30.51 14.30 -31.24
C ASN A 403 -29.51 13.24 -30.77
N ASN A 404 -29.19 13.19 -29.47
CA ASN A 404 -28.16 12.27 -28.95
C ASN A 404 -28.75 11.03 -28.24
N LEU A 405 -30.01 11.08 -27.80
CA LEU A 405 -30.63 9.97 -27.08
C LEU A 405 -31.83 9.36 -27.80
N PHE A 406 -32.71 10.17 -28.39
CA PHE A 406 -34.00 9.68 -28.91
C PHE A 406 -34.02 9.47 -30.44
N VAL A 407 -33.40 10.37 -31.21
CA VAL A 407 -33.36 10.30 -32.68
C VAL A 407 -32.11 9.57 -33.15
N ASN A 408 -32.24 8.62 -34.07
CA ASN A 408 -31.13 7.82 -34.62
C ASN A 408 -30.23 7.21 -33.54
N SER A 409 -30.84 6.83 -32.42
CA SER A 409 -30.11 6.33 -31.27
C SER A 409 -29.60 4.91 -31.49
N GLU A 410 -28.36 4.65 -31.09
CA GLU A 410 -27.85 3.29 -30.93
C GLU A 410 -28.51 2.56 -29.74
N TYR A 411 -29.10 3.33 -28.81
CA TYR A 411 -29.86 2.82 -27.68
C TYR A 411 -31.32 2.58 -28.09
N LYS A 412 -31.93 1.50 -27.61
CA LYS A 412 -33.33 1.15 -27.93
C LYS A 412 -34.28 1.19 -26.75
N ASP A 413 -33.77 1.54 -25.56
CA ASP A 413 -34.52 1.41 -24.32
C ASP A 413 -34.02 2.38 -23.22
N ILE A 414 -34.92 3.23 -22.76
CA ILE A 414 -34.71 4.20 -21.68
C ILE A 414 -34.36 3.48 -20.37
N LYS A 415 -34.90 2.28 -20.11
CA LYS A 415 -34.56 1.54 -18.89
C LYS A 415 -33.07 1.21 -18.83
N THR A 416 -32.49 0.78 -19.96
CA THR A 416 -31.05 0.49 -20.07
C THR A 416 -30.19 1.75 -19.90
N TYR A 417 -30.57 2.86 -20.54
CA TYR A 417 -29.90 4.15 -20.37
C TYR A 417 -29.95 4.62 -18.91
N LEU A 418 -31.12 4.62 -18.28
CA LEU A 418 -31.32 5.00 -16.89
C LEU A 418 -30.57 4.09 -15.92
N PHE A 419 -30.47 2.79 -16.19
CA PHE A 419 -29.67 1.88 -15.38
C PHE A 419 -28.20 2.28 -15.40
N GLY A 420 -27.61 2.46 -16.59
CA GLY A 420 -26.22 2.93 -16.73
C GLY A 420 -25.99 4.29 -16.08
N LEU A 421 -26.90 5.24 -16.32
CA LEU A 421 -26.87 6.57 -15.73
C LEU A 421 -26.91 6.51 -14.20
N LYS A 422 -27.83 5.73 -13.61
CA LYS A 422 -27.97 5.60 -12.15
C LYS A 422 -26.80 4.84 -11.52
N VAL A 423 -26.20 3.86 -12.20
CA VAL A 423 -24.92 3.27 -11.78
C VAL A 423 -23.83 4.36 -11.74
N GLY A 424 -23.74 5.18 -12.79
CA GLY A 424 -22.85 6.34 -12.85
C GLY A 424 -23.11 7.34 -11.73
N LEU A 425 -24.36 7.72 -11.48
CA LEU A 425 -24.78 8.68 -10.45
C LEU A 425 -24.64 8.15 -9.02
N SER A 426 -24.69 6.83 -8.83
CA SER A 426 -24.32 6.21 -7.55
C SER A 426 -22.86 6.52 -7.17
N SER A 427 -22.05 7.04 -8.11
CA SER A 427 -20.75 7.61 -7.80
C SER A 427 -20.77 8.85 -6.91
N HIS A 428 -21.83 9.66 -6.96
CA HIS A 428 -21.97 10.78 -6.01
C HIS A 428 -22.30 10.29 -4.59
N ASP A 429 -22.99 9.15 -4.45
CA ASP A 429 -23.11 8.46 -3.16
C ASP A 429 -21.73 8.01 -2.63
N LYS A 430 -20.67 7.89 -3.46
CA LYS A 430 -19.32 7.51 -3.00
C LYS A 430 -18.70 8.56 -2.08
N LYS A 431 -18.85 9.87 -2.37
CA LYS A 431 -18.32 10.94 -1.51
C LYS A 431 -19.00 10.92 -0.13
N ASN A 432 -20.32 10.71 -0.12
CA ASN A 432 -21.08 10.64 1.13
C ASN A 432 -20.78 9.36 1.93
N LYS A 433 -20.64 8.22 1.25
CA LYS A 433 -20.30 6.93 1.89
C LYS A 433 -18.87 6.88 2.41
N SER A 434 -17.91 7.43 1.67
CA SER A 434 -16.53 7.59 2.18
C SER A 434 -16.46 8.55 3.36
N GLY A 435 -17.29 9.61 3.38
CA GLY A 435 -17.41 10.51 4.54
C GLY A 435 -17.93 9.81 5.80
N LYS A 436 -18.82 8.82 5.66
CA LYS A 436 -19.36 8.03 6.78
C LYS A 436 -18.56 6.77 7.11
N PHE A 437 -17.61 6.37 6.25
CA PHE A 437 -16.84 5.15 6.41
C PHE A 437 -16.23 5.01 7.81
N MET A 438 -15.58 6.08 8.29
CA MET A 438 -14.90 6.06 9.58
C MET A 438 -15.88 5.84 10.74
N SER A 439 -16.96 6.62 10.78
CA SER A 439 -18.00 6.49 11.81
C SER A 439 -18.70 5.13 11.75
N ASP A 440 -19.03 4.62 10.56
CA ASP A 440 -19.62 3.29 10.40
C ASP A 440 -18.68 2.19 10.91
N PHE A 441 -17.39 2.27 10.57
CA PHE A 441 -16.39 1.28 11.01
C PHE A 441 -16.21 1.30 12.53
N ILE A 442 -16.06 2.48 13.13
CA ILE A 442 -15.95 2.63 14.59
C ILE A 442 -17.20 2.09 15.29
N LYS A 443 -18.39 2.38 14.74
CA LYS A 443 -19.67 1.84 15.26
C LYS A 443 -19.65 0.30 15.26
N GLU A 444 -19.36 -0.32 14.12
CA GLU A 444 -19.32 -1.78 13.99
C GLU A 444 -18.27 -2.39 14.93
N LEU A 445 -17.12 -1.73 15.10
CA LEU A 445 -16.07 -2.16 15.99
C LEU A 445 -16.49 -2.11 17.47
N LEU A 446 -17.08 -1.01 17.94
CA LEU A 446 -17.57 -0.89 19.32
C LEU A 446 -18.66 -1.95 19.62
N ILE A 447 -19.58 -2.19 18.68
CA ILE A 447 -20.60 -3.26 18.80
C ILE A 447 -19.92 -4.63 18.91
N SER A 448 -18.91 -4.92 18.09
CA SER A 448 -18.22 -6.21 18.10
C SER A 448 -17.48 -6.51 19.41
N LYS A 449 -17.18 -5.47 20.20
CA LYS A 449 -16.52 -5.55 21.51
C LYS A 449 -17.51 -5.42 22.68
N ASP A 450 -18.82 -5.45 22.41
CA ASP A 450 -19.89 -5.28 23.40
C ASP A 450 -19.79 -3.96 24.20
N ILE A 451 -19.33 -2.89 23.54
CA ILE A 451 -19.20 -1.56 24.16
C ILE A 451 -20.43 -0.73 23.80
N SER A 452 -21.20 -0.31 24.81
CA SER A 452 -22.30 0.64 24.65
C SER A 452 -21.77 2.05 24.39
N PHE A 453 -22.37 2.77 23.43
CA PHE A 453 -21.96 4.12 23.04
C PHE A 453 -23.15 5.00 22.65
N GLU A 454 -22.94 6.31 22.77
CA GLU A 454 -23.79 7.35 22.20
C GLU A 454 -23.10 7.98 20.98
N LYS A 455 -23.88 8.47 20.01
CA LYS A 455 -23.37 9.16 18.80
C LYS A 455 -23.69 10.65 18.83
N GLU A 456 -22.81 11.44 18.22
CA GLU A 456 -23.01 12.88 18.01
C GLU A 456 -23.34 13.65 19.31
N VAL A 457 -22.60 13.36 20.37
CA VAL A 457 -22.88 13.86 21.72
C VAL A 457 -22.29 15.24 21.92
N SER A 458 -23.11 16.23 22.31
CA SER A 458 -22.59 17.56 22.69
C SER A 458 -21.74 17.47 23.95
N GLN A 459 -20.61 18.15 23.93
CA GLN A 459 -19.72 18.34 25.06
C GLN A 459 -20.46 18.75 26.33
N ASN A 460 -21.45 19.64 26.23
CA ASN A 460 -22.18 20.17 27.39
C ASN A 460 -22.90 19.06 28.17
N LYS A 461 -23.31 17.99 27.48
CA LYS A 461 -23.92 16.81 28.10
C LYS A 461 -22.90 15.96 28.88
N ILE A 462 -21.61 16.08 28.55
CA ILE A 462 -20.53 15.22 29.05
C ILE A 462 -19.78 15.88 30.21
N LEU A 463 -19.40 17.15 30.06
CA LEU A 463 -18.51 17.89 30.98
C LEU A 463 -19.25 18.94 31.84
N GLY A 464 -20.57 19.13 31.66
CA GLY A 464 -21.33 20.20 32.32
C GLY A 464 -20.90 21.60 31.85
N GLU A 465 -21.26 22.65 32.61
CA GLU A 465 -20.89 24.06 32.32
C GLU A 465 -19.37 24.36 32.44
N ALA A 466 -18.53 23.33 32.63
CA ALA A 466 -17.08 23.46 32.65
C ALA A 466 -16.52 23.73 31.24
N MET A 467 -16.45 25.03 30.92
CA MET A 467 -15.36 25.72 30.23
C MET A 467 -14.83 25.13 28.92
N LEU A 468 -15.62 25.11 27.83
CA LEU A 468 -15.12 25.48 26.51
C LEU A 468 -16.11 26.43 25.83
N LYS A 469 -15.63 27.54 25.25
CA LYS A 469 -16.48 28.53 24.55
C LYS A 469 -17.14 27.99 23.26
N GLU A 470 -16.86 26.75 22.86
CA GLU A 470 -17.33 26.15 21.62
C GLU A 470 -18.24 24.94 21.92
N ASP A 471 -19.44 24.89 21.34
CA ASP A 471 -20.34 23.71 21.38
C ASP A 471 -19.80 22.61 20.46
N LYS A 472 -18.78 21.87 20.94
CA LYS A 472 -18.25 20.71 20.24
C LYS A 472 -19.19 19.52 20.40
N ARG A 473 -19.45 18.80 19.31
CA ARG A 473 -20.08 17.48 19.33
C ARG A 473 -19.05 16.40 19.03
N PHE A 474 -19.01 15.38 19.88
CA PHE A 474 -18.18 14.19 19.73
C PHE A 474 -18.86 13.16 18.84
N ASP A 475 -18.09 12.54 17.93
CA ASP A 475 -18.63 11.50 17.04
C ASP A 475 -19.18 10.33 17.87
N PHE A 476 -18.44 9.92 18.91
CA PHE A 476 -18.83 8.85 19.83
C PHE A 476 -18.46 9.19 21.27
N VAL A 477 -19.31 8.76 22.21
CA VAL A 477 -18.99 8.74 23.64
C VAL A 477 -19.33 7.38 24.20
N PHE A 478 -18.42 6.79 24.94
CA PHE A 478 -18.64 5.50 25.60
C PHE A 478 -17.94 5.45 26.95
N LYS A 479 -18.38 4.55 27.82
CA LYS A 479 -17.82 4.41 29.16
C LYS A 479 -17.30 2.99 29.34
N ILE A 480 -16.08 2.87 29.85
CA ILE A 480 -15.50 1.59 30.26
C ILE A 480 -14.97 1.78 31.68
N LYS A 481 -15.43 0.93 32.61
CA LYS A 481 -15.17 1.08 34.05
C LYS A 481 -15.61 2.50 34.50
N ASP A 482 -14.73 3.28 35.10
CA ASP A 482 -15.00 4.65 35.58
C ASP A 482 -14.53 5.76 34.64
N ILE A 483 -14.06 5.42 33.44
CA ILE A 483 -13.53 6.37 32.46
C ILE A 483 -14.54 6.58 31.33
N THR A 484 -14.84 7.84 31.04
CA THR A 484 -15.63 8.26 29.89
C THR A 484 -14.70 8.63 28.74
N TYR A 485 -14.87 7.98 27.60
CA TYR A 485 -14.08 8.21 26.39
C TYR A 485 -14.87 9.08 25.41
N CYS A 486 -14.26 10.18 24.98
CA CYS A 486 -14.80 11.11 23.99
C CYS A 486 -14.00 10.96 22.70
N LEU A 487 -14.63 10.40 21.66
CA LEU A 487 -13.93 9.97 20.45
C LEU A 487 -14.30 10.82 19.24
N GLU A 488 -13.27 11.22 18.49
CA GLU A 488 -13.36 11.83 17.16
C GLU A 488 -12.72 10.91 16.12
N CYS A 489 -13.29 10.87 14.92
CA CYS A 489 -12.79 9.99 13.87
C CYS A 489 -12.76 10.63 12.48
N ASN A 490 -11.64 10.47 11.75
CA ASN A 490 -11.54 10.93 10.37
C ASN A 490 -10.84 9.93 9.46
N PHE A 491 -11.29 9.86 8.21
CA PHE A 491 -10.58 9.18 7.13
C PHE A 491 -10.12 10.18 6.07
N PHE A 492 -8.81 10.23 5.83
CA PHE A 492 -8.18 11.15 4.88
C PHE A 492 -7.78 10.40 3.60
N ASN A 493 -8.65 10.44 2.59
CA ASN A 493 -8.31 9.90 1.26
C ASN A 493 -7.22 10.73 0.54
N ASP A 494 -7.10 12.02 0.88
CA ASP A 494 -6.08 12.91 0.33
C ASP A 494 -5.60 13.91 1.39
N SER A 495 -4.49 14.59 1.13
CA SER A 495 -3.77 15.45 2.07
C SER A 495 -4.26 16.91 2.10
N GLY A 496 -5.55 17.10 1.87
CA GLY A 496 -6.17 18.42 1.69
C GLY A 496 -6.27 19.26 2.97
N SER A 497 -6.85 20.46 2.82
CA SER A 497 -7.01 21.48 3.86
C SER A 497 -7.65 20.99 5.15
N LYS A 498 -8.60 20.04 5.06
CA LYS A 498 -9.29 19.47 6.22
C LYS A 498 -8.32 18.89 7.25
N MET A 499 -7.29 18.18 6.82
CA MET A 499 -6.31 17.60 7.76
C MET A 499 -5.53 18.68 8.51
N ASN A 500 -5.14 19.73 7.79
CA ASN A 500 -4.38 20.84 8.35
C ASN A 500 -5.21 21.69 9.33
N SER A 501 -6.54 21.67 9.23
CA SER A 501 -7.43 22.32 10.20
C SER A 501 -7.78 21.44 11.39
N GLU A 502 -8.07 20.15 11.15
CA GLU A 502 -8.52 19.23 12.21
C GLU A 502 -7.39 18.82 13.17
N LEU A 503 -6.19 18.48 12.68
CA LEU A 503 -5.10 18.03 13.56
C LEU A 503 -4.73 19.06 14.64
N PRO A 504 -4.48 20.35 14.31
CA PRO A 504 -4.20 21.36 15.33
C PRO A 504 -5.37 21.60 16.28
N ARG A 505 -6.61 21.43 15.80
CA ARG A 505 -7.81 21.56 16.63
C ARG A 505 -7.88 20.45 17.68
N PHE A 506 -7.61 19.21 17.30
CA PHE A 506 -7.64 18.07 18.21
C PHE A 506 -6.46 18.05 19.18
N ILE A 507 -5.30 18.56 18.79
CA ILE A 507 -4.20 18.82 19.73
C ILE A 507 -4.65 19.79 20.83
N ARG A 508 -5.29 20.91 20.47
CA ARG A 508 -5.82 21.85 21.47
C ARG A 508 -6.92 21.22 22.34
N LEU A 509 -7.69 20.29 21.78
CA LEU A 509 -8.74 19.59 22.51
C LEU A 509 -8.14 18.64 23.55
N GLU A 510 -7.12 17.87 23.18
CA GLU A 510 -6.37 17.01 24.09
C GLU A 510 -5.84 17.79 25.30
N ASP A 511 -5.22 18.95 25.06
CA ASP A 511 -4.66 19.76 26.15
C ASP A 511 -5.72 20.16 27.20
N LYS A 512 -6.98 20.32 26.77
CA LYS A 512 -8.10 20.61 27.69
C LYS A 512 -8.55 19.37 28.46
N PHE A 513 -8.44 18.17 27.88
CA PHE A 513 -8.83 16.91 28.53
C PHE A 513 -7.87 16.50 29.65
N LYS A 514 -6.61 16.96 29.63
CA LYS A 514 -5.62 16.68 30.68
C LYS A 514 -6.06 17.10 32.08
N ASP A 515 -6.94 18.11 32.19
CA ASP A 515 -7.47 18.59 33.46
C ASP A 515 -8.58 17.68 34.03
N PHE A 516 -9.11 16.72 33.25
CA PHE A 516 -10.28 15.92 33.58
C PHE A 516 -9.94 14.43 33.80
N LYS A 517 -9.61 14.03 35.03
CA LYS A 517 -9.17 12.65 35.34
C LYS A 517 -10.13 11.51 34.97
N LYS A 518 -11.44 11.76 34.86
CA LYS A 518 -12.46 10.76 34.50
C LYS A 518 -12.79 10.74 33.00
N TYR A 519 -12.15 11.61 32.21
CA TYR A 519 -12.46 11.79 30.81
C TYR A 519 -11.19 11.66 29.98
N GLN A 520 -11.27 10.90 28.89
CA GLN A 520 -10.15 10.76 27.96
C GLN A 520 -10.62 11.08 26.55
N PHE A 521 -9.86 11.93 25.87
CA PHE A 521 -10.06 12.17 24.45
C PHE A 521 -9.39 11.05 23.67
N ILE A 522 -10.06 10.57 22.62
CA ILE A 522 -9.52 9.62 21.64
C ILE A 522 -9.64 10.23 20.27
N TYR A 523 -8.55 10.20 19.50
CA TYR A 523 -8.59 10.57 18.09
C TYR A 523 -8.21 9.41 17.19
N VAL A 524 -9.15 8.95 16.37
CA VAL A 524 -8.88 7.90 15.38
C VAL A 524 -8.77 8.51 13.99
N ALA A 525 -7.59 8.45 13.39
CA ALA A 525 -7.32 8.97 12.06
C ALA A 525 -6.69 7.90 11.16
N ASP A 526 -7.24 7.72 9.96
CA ASP A 526 -6.73 6.74 8.99
C ASP A 526 -6.74 7.32 7.56
N GLY A 527 -6.15 6.59 6.63
CA GLY A 527 -6.17 6.87 5.21
C GLY A 527 -4.84 7.35 4.63
N PRO A 528 -4.67 7.23 3.30
CA PRO A 528 -3.41 7.52 2.63
C PRO A 528 -3.00 9.01 2.67
N GLY A 529 -3.95 9.92 2.89
CA GLY A 529 -3.70 11.37 3.00
C GLY A 529 -2.73 11.73 4.14
N LEU A 530 -2.75 10.97 5.24
CA LEU A 530 -1.84 11.16 6.37
C LEU A 530 -0.36 10.95 5.99
N ARG A 531 -0.07 10.08 5.01
CA ARG A 531 1.31 9.79 4.59
C ARG A 531 1.99 10.96 3.88
N LYS A 532 1.22 11.86 3.28
CA LYS A 532 1.77 12.98 2.49
C LYS A 532 2.21 14.16 3.36
N ASN A 533 1.63 14.32 4.56
CA ASN A 533 1.98 15.39 5.51
C ASN A 533 2.48 14.80 6.84
N ARG A 534 3.57 14.02 6.78
CA ARG A 534 4.12 13.29 7.93
C ARG A 534 4.38 14.18 9.15
N ASP A 535 4.97 15.36 8.96
CA ASP A 535 5.40 16.22 10.07
C ASP A 535 4.23 16.70 10.94
N ILE A 536 3.12 17.10 10.32
CA ILE A 536 1.92 17.55 11.03
C ILE A 536 1.28 16.37 11.79
N VAL A 537 1.28 15.18 11.18
CA VAL A 537 0.75 13.96 11.80
C VAL A 537 1.63 13.50 12.96
N ILE A 538 2.96 13.56 12.82
CA ILE A 538 3.91 13.26 13.89
C ILE A 538 3.69 14.20 15.07
N ASN A 539 3.60 15.52 14.83
CA ASN A 539 3.29 16.48 15.90
C ASN A 539 1.95 16.19 16.59
N ALA A 540 0.95 15.66 15.87
CA ALA A 540 -0.31 15.22 16.48
C ALA A 540 -0.13 13.94 17.31
N LEU A 541 0.60 12.93 16.81
CA LEU A 541 0.94 11.70 17.54
C LEU A 541 1.70 11.99 18.84
N ASP A 542 2.52 13.03 18.84
CA ASP A 542 3.35 13.41 20.00
C ASP A 542 2.56 14.14 21.08
N ARG A 543 1.47 14.79 20.68
CA ARG A 543 0.71 15.68 21.56
C ARG A 543 -0.64 15.12 21.98
N ILE A 544 -1.22 14.20 21.23
CA ILE A 544 -2.49 13.51 21.52
C ILE A 544 -2.15 12.11 22.05
N GLU A 545 -2.38 11.88 23.35
CA GLU A 545 -1.98 10.64 24.02
C GLU A 545 -2.66 9.41 23.41
N ASN A 546 -3.96 9.53 23.10
CA ASN A 546 -4.77 8.45 22.53
C ASN A 546 -5.08 8.66 21.04
N MET A 547 -4.03 8.89 20.24
CA MET A 547 -4.15 8.95 18.78
C MET A 547 -3.87 7.60 18.13
N PHE A 548 -4.83 7.10 17.34
CA PHE A 548 -4.76 5.77 16.72
C PHE A 548 -5.13 5.80 15.23
N ASN A 549 -4.57 4.86 14.46
CA ASN A 549 -5.18 4.42 13.20
C ASN A 549 -6.20 3.31 13.50
N LEU A 550 -6.98 2.83 12.52
CA LEU A 550 -8.03 1.84 12.78
C LEU A 550 -7.48 0.54 13.38
N PHE A 551 -6.34 0.06 12.87
CA PHE A 551 -5.72 -1.18 13.35
C PHE A 551 -5.27 -1.08 14.81
N ARG A 552 -4.64 0.05 15.17
CA ARG A 552 -4.19 0.31 16.54
C ARG A 552 -5.34 0.54 17.49
N PHE A 553 -6.39 1.23 17.03
CA PHE A 553 -7.57 1.50 17.84
C PHE A 553 -8.29 0.20 18.22
N GLU A 554 -8.43 -0.74 17.28
CA GLU A 554 -8.97 -2.07 17.55
C GLU A 554 -8.19 -2.80 18.65
N LYS A 555 -6.86 -2.80 18.57
CA LYS A 555 -5.99 -3.39 19.61
C LYS A 555 -6.10 -2.67 20.96
N TYR A 556 -6.25 -1.35 20.93
CA TYR A 556 -6.45 -0.55 22.14
C TYR A 556 -7.79 -0.87 22.81
N LEU A 557 -8.86 -1.05 22.04
CA LEU A 557 -10.14 -1.52 22.60
C LEU A 557 -9.98 -2.88 23.29
N ASP A 558 -9.22 -3.81 22.70
CA ASP A 558 -8.94 -5.11 23.31
C ASP A 558 -8.16 -5.03 24.64
N SER A 559 -7.38 -3.97 24.86
CA SER A 559 -6.62 -3.79 26.10
C SER A 559 -7.46 -3.16 27.21
N ILE A 560 -8.44 -2.32 26.88
CA ILE A 560 -9.29 -1.64 27.87
C ILE A 560 -10.61 -2.35 28.16
N ALA A 561 -11.10 -3.18 27.22
CA ALA A 561 -12.32 -3.98 27.40
C ALA A 561 -12.13 -5.22 28.28
N LYS A 562 -10.88 -5.61 28.57
CA LYS A 562 -10.51 -6.56 29.62
C LYS A 562 -10.51 -5.88 30.98
#